data_AF-A0A968DLZ2-F1
#
_entry.id   AF-A0A968DLZ2-F1
#
_cell.length_a   1.000
_cell.length_b   1.000
_cell.length_c   1.000
_cell.angle_alpha   90.00
_cell.angle_beta   90.00
_cell.angle_gamma   90.00
#
_symmetry.space_group_name_H-M   'P 1'
#
loop_
_entity.id
_entity.type
_entity.pdbx_description
1 polymer ?
#
loop_
_entity_poly.entity_id
_entity_poly.type
_entity_poly.pdbx_seq_one_letter_code
_entity_poly.pdbx_strand_id
1 'polypeptide(L)'
;EGFIIRKLLIASLTTIWGLRLSFHILLRNWGHGEDFRYQKWRQESGRNWWWYSFFKVFALQGLLMWIISIPLLAAQYSPTPSSLIWLDYLGIIIWGIGFIFEAGGDWQLSRFRANPDNKGKLLNTGLWRYTRHPNYFGDA
;
A
#
# COMPACT_ATOMS: atom_id res chain seq x y z
N GLU A 1 22.40 13.60 -15.26
CA GLU A 1 21.03 13.17 -15.63
C GLU A 1 20.94 11.65 -15.50
N GLY A 2 19.95 11.12 -14.77
CA GLY A 2 19.81 9.68 -14.54
C GLY A 2 19.23 8.89 -15.72
N PHE A 3 19.47 7.58 -15.74
CA PHE A 3 19.06 6.67 -16.82
C PHE A 3 17.53 6.59 -16.96
N ILE A 4 17.00 7.02 -18.11
CA ILE A 4 15.56 7.19 -18.34
C ILE A 4 14.74 5.92 -18.13
N ILE A 5 15.27 4.74 -18.51
CA ILE A 5 14.54 3.48 -18.39
C ILE A 5 14.33 3.12 -16.92
N ARG A 6 15.34 3.30 -16.06
CA ARG A 6 15.19 3.09 -14.61
C ARG A 6 14.16 4.03 -14.02
N LYS A 7 14.17 5.31 -14.44
CA LYS A 7 13.20 6.31 -13.98
C LYS A 7 11.76 5.89 -14.28
N LEU A 8 11.51 5.51 -15.53
CA LEU A 8 10.21 5.04 -16.00
C LEU A 8 9.79 3.76 -15.28
N LEU A 9 10.73 2.84 -15.06
CA LEU A 9 10.48 1.59 -14.33
C LEU A 9 10.01 1.87 -12.90
N ILE A 10 10.79 2.64 -12.12
CA ILE A 10 10.44 2.97 -10.74
C ILE A 10 9.10 3.72 -10.70
N ALA A 11 8.92 4.73 -11.56
CA ALA A 11 7.67 5.49 -11.62
C ALA A 11 6.47 4.57 -11.92
N SER A 12 6.60 3.67 -12.90
CA SER A 12 5.52 2.76 -13.27
C SER A 12 5.17 1.79 -12.14
N LEU A 13 6.16 1.17 -11.49
CA LEU A 13 5.94 0.25 -10.39
C LEU A 13 5.24 0.94 -9.20
N THR A 14 5.71 2.14 -8.83
CA THR A 14 5.10 2.95 -7.76
C THR A 14 3.68 3.37 -8.13
N THR A 15 3.44 3.82 -9.36
CA THR A 15 2.11 4.23 -9.81
C THR A 15 1.13 3.05 -9.85
N ILE A 16 1.54 1.89 -10.36
CA ILE A 16 0.69 0.69 -10.42
C ILE A 16 0.29 0.26 -9.00
N TRP A 17 1.26 0.18 -8.08
CA TRP A 17 0.98 -0.17 -6.69
C TRP A 17 0.07 0.87 -6.02
N GLY A 18 0.42 2.16 -6.11
CA GLY A 18 -0.33 3.24 -5.48
C GLY A 18 -1.76 3.39 -6.02
N LEU A 19 -1.97 3.25 -7.33
CA LEU A 19 -3.31 3.27 -7.92
C LEU A 19 -4.15 2.07 -7.45
N ARG A 20 -3.56 0.87 -7.42
CA ARG A 20 -4.26 -0.33 -6.96
C ARG A 20 -4.67 -0.22 -5.51
N LEU A 21 -3.76 0.19 -4.62
CA LEU A 21 -4.04 0.38 -3.20
C LEU A 21 -5.13 1.45 -3.00
N SER A 22 -4.99 2.59 -3.69
CA SER A 22 -5.96 3.68 -3.63
C SER A 22 -7.36 3.21 -4.07
N PHE A 23 -7.45 2.49 -5.19
CA PHE A 23 -8.70 1.96 -5.70
C PHE A 23 -9.30 0.90 -4.77
N HIS A 24 -8.48 0.00 -4.22
CA HIS A 24 -8.93 -1.01 -3.27
C HIS A 24 -9.54 -0.36 -2.00
N ILE A 25 -8.85 0.61 -1.40
CA ILE A 25 -9.34 1.33 -0.22
C ILE A 25 -10.61 2.11 -0.57
N LEU A 26 -10.62 2.78 -1.73
CA LEU A 26 -11.78 3.54 -2.19
C LEU A 26 -13.01 2.64 -2.32
N LEU A 27 -12.91 1.53 -3.04
CA LEU A 27 -14.02 0.59 -3.21
C LEU A 27 -14.49 -0.01 -1.88
N ARG A 28 -13.55 -0.33 -0.98
CA ARG A 28 -13.87 -0.92 0.32
C ARG A 28 -14.59 0.06 1.24
N ASN A 29 -14.18 1.33 1.22
CA ASN A 29 -14.68 2.36 2.13
C ASN A 29 -15.77 3.23 1.48
N TRP A 30 -16.08 3.06 0.20
CA TRP A 30 -17.13 3.83 -0.47
C TRP A 30 -18.46 3.61 0.23
N GLY A 31 -19.17 4.72 0.51
CA GLY A 31 -20.46 4.69 1.21
C GLY A 31 -20.37 4.35 2.71
N HIS A 32 -19.19 4.06 3.25
CA HIS A 32 -18.99 3.93 4.69
C HIS A 32 -18.72 5.33 5.27
N GLY A 33 -19.28 5.60 6.46
CA GLY A 33 -19.05 6.87 7.15
C GLY A 33 -17.60 7.03 7.63
N GLU A 34 -17.34 8.10 8.40
CA GLU A 34 -16.04 8.30 9.04
C GLU A 34 -15.63 7.07 9.87
N ASP A 35 -14.37 6.64 9.75
CA ASP A 35 -13.83 5.52 10.54
C ASP A 35 -14.02 5.83 12.03
N PHE A 36 -14.52 4.83 12.77
CA PHE A 36 -14.80 4.92 14.20
C PHE A 36 -13.63 5.48 15.02
N ARG A 37 -12.37 5.23 14.61
CA ARG A 37 -11.18 5.74 15.30
C ARG A 37 -11.09 7.27 15.22
N TYR A 38 -11.34 7.85 14.04
CA TYR A 38 -11.34 9.30 13.87
C TYR A 38 -12.53 9.94 14.58
N GLN A 39 -13.70 9.29 14.56
CA GLN A 39 -14.86 9.75 15.35
C GLN A 39 -14.55 9.79 16.84
N LYS A 40 -13.92 8.74 17.39
CA LYS A 40 -13.54 8.67 18.79
C LYS A 40 -12.52 9.76 19.15
N TRP A 41 -11.47 9.93 18.36
CA TRP A 41 -10.48 11.00 18.63
C TRP A 41 -11.07 12.40 18.51
N ARG A 42 -12.04 12.61 17.61
CA ARG A 42 -12.77 13.87 17.50
C ARG A 42 -13.60 14.15 18.75
N GLN A 43 -14.28 13.15 19.29
CA GLN A 43 -15.03 13.27 20.54
C GLN A 43 -14.10 13.55 21.74
N GLU A 44 -12.95 12.86 21.82
CA GLU A 44 -11.97 13.05 22.89
C GLU A 44 -11.25 14.42 22.83
N SER A 45 -10.96 14.91 21.63
CA SER A 45 -10.17 16.14 21.43
C SER A 45 -11.01 17.42 21.39
N GLY A 46 -12.33 17.31 21.24
CA GLY A 46 -13.28 18.41 21.24
C GLY A 46 -12.85 19.58 20.34
N ARG A 47 -12.76 20.78 20.93
CA ARG A 47 -12.39 22.04 20.25
C ARG A 47 -10.99 22.01 19.64
N ASN A 48 -10.09 21.17 20.16
CA ASN A 48 -8.70 21.07 19.72
C ASN A 48 -8.50 20.01 18.62
N TRP A 49 -9.58 19.39 18.14
CA TRP A 49 -9.54 18.36 17.10
C TRP A 49 -8.76 18.80 15.87
N TRP A 50 -8.88 20.06 15.45
CA TRP A 50 -8.18 20.57 14.27
C TRP A 50 -6.66 20.47 14.40
N TRP A 51 -6.11 20.91 15.53
CA TRP A 51 -4.67 20.80 15.81
C TRP A 51 -4.23 19.37 16.06
N TYR A 52 -5.02 18.59 16.78
CA TYR A 52 -4.71 17.20 17.06
C TYR A 52 -4.65 16.36 15.78
N SER A 53 -5.66 16.48 14.92
CA SER A 53 -5.70 15.79 13.63
C SER A 53 -4.56 16.26 12.72
N PHE A 54 -4.29 17.56 12.67
CA PHE A 54 -3.17 18.10 11.91
C PHE A 54 -1.84 17.47 12.31
N PHE A 55 -1.46 17.49 13.59
CA PHE A 55 -0.15 16.99 14.00
C PHE A 55 -0.06 15.46 14.05
N LYS A 56 -1.08 14.77 14.58
CA LYS A 56 -1.02 13.31 14.75
C LYS A 56 -1.32 12.54 13.47
N VAL A 57 -2.21 13.03 12.62
CA VAL A 57 -2.62 12.31 11.41
C VAL A 57 -1.85 12.86 10.23
N PHE A 58 -2.06 14.13 9.89
CA PHE A 58 -1.57 14.67 8.62
C PHE A 58 -0.06 14.95 8.61
N ALA A 59 0.47 15.62 9.63
CA ALA A 59 1.89 15.96 9.70
C ALA A 59 2.76 14.71 9.86
N LEU A 60 2.33 13.77 10.71
CA LEU A 60 3.00 12.48 10.85
C LEU A 60 2.98 11.68 9.54
N GLN A 61 1.82 11.55 8.89
CA GLN A 61 1.73 10.86 7.59
C GLN A 61 2.57 11.55 6.52
N GLY A 62 2.55 12.88 6.45
CA GLY A 62 3.37 13.66 5.53
C GLY A 62 4.87 13.45 5.74
N LEU A 63 5.33 13.46 7.00
CA LEU A 63 6.72 13.18 7.35
C LEU A 63 7.13 11.76 6.94
N LEU A 64 6.29 10.76 7.23
CA LEU A 64 6.55 9.37 6.83
C LEU A 64 6.60 9.23 5.30
N MET A 65 5.67 9.87 4.58
CA MET A 65 5.68 9.89 3.11
C MET A 65 6.98 10.48 2.57
N TRP A 66 7.48 11.57 3.16
CA TRP A 66 8.78 12.14 2.80
C TRP A 66 9.91 11.13 2.99
N ILE A 67 10.02 10.53 4.18
CA ILE A 67 11.06 9.55 4.51
C ILE A 67 11.03 8.37 3.54
N ILE A 68 9.85 7.81 3.30
CA ILE A 68 9.66 6.67 2.38
C ILE A 68 9.98 7.06 0.93
N SER A 69 9.75 8.32 0.53
CA SER A 69 10.00 8.79 -0.84
C SER A 69 11.46 9.13 -1.14
N ILE A 70 12.28 9.42 -0.12
CA ILE A 70 13.71 9.75 -0.29
C ILE A 70 14.48 8.70 -1.14
N PRO A 71 14.41 7.39 -0.86
CA PRO A 71 15.14 6.41 -1.67
C PRO A 71 14.67 6.36 -3.13
N LEU A 72 13.37 6.56 -3.37
CA LEU A 72 12.85 6.69 -4.74
C LEU A 72 13.43 7.92 -5.41
N LEU A 73 13.49 9.06 -4.71
CA LEU A 73 14.05 10.29 -5.22
C LEU A 73 15.55 10.14 -5.54
N ALA A 74 16.31 9.50 -4.65
CA ALA A 74 17.73 9.21 -4.87
C ALA A 74 17.93 8.36 -6.13
N ALA A 75 17.10 7.33 -6.34
CA ALA A 75 17.15 6.50 -7.53
C ALA A 75 16.79 7.27 -8.83
N GLN A 76 15.94 8.30 -8.74
CA GLN A 76 15.59 9.16 -9.88
C GLN A 76 16.73 10.15 -10.23
N TYR A 77 17.48 10.65 -9.25
CA TYR A 77 18.58 11.59 -9.50
C TYR A 77 19.93 10.94 -9.77
N SER A 78 20.13 9.67 -9.43
CA SER A 78 21.41 8.99 -9.62
C SER A 78 21.83 8.94 -11.10
N PRO A 79 22.98 9.53 -11.47
CA PRO A 79 23.49 9.51 -12.86
C PRO A 79 24.11 8.16 -13.24
N THR A 80 24.45 7.33 -12.26
CA THR A 80 25.06 6.01 -12.45
C THR A 80 24.23 4.94 -11.73
N PRO A 81 24.23 3.69 -12.22
CA PRO A 81 24.72 3.22 -13.53
C PRO A 81 23.81 3.67 -14.69
N SER A 82 24.38 3.86 -15.89
CA SER A 82 23.65 4.25 -17.13
C SER A 82 22.92 3.08 -17.82
N SER A 83 22.83 1.94 -17.15
CA SER A 83 22.12 0.74 -17.59
C SER A 83 21.38 0.12 -16.41
N LEU A 84 20.44 -0.79 -16.68
CA LEU A 84 19.89 -1.66 -15.64
C LEU A 84 20.98 -2.62 -15.15
N ILE A 85 21.05 -2.81 -13.84
CA ILE A 85 21.93 -3.77 -13.18
C ILE A 85 21.09 -4.89 -12.57
N TRP A 86 21.76 -5.96 -12.13
CA TRP A 86 21.11 -7.12 -11.52
C TRP A 86 20.20 -6.74 -10.33
N LEU A 87 20.52 -5.68 -9.57
CA LEU A 87 19.68 -5.16 -8.48
C LEU A 87 18.33 -4.63 -8.97
N ASP A 88 18.28 -4.01 -10.15
CA ASP A 88 17.01 -3.54 -10.73
C ASP A 88 16.09 -4.74 -11.02
N TYR A 89 16.64 -5.83 -11.59
CA TYR A 89 15.89 -7.05 -11.86
C TYR A 89 15.45 -7.76 -10.58
N LEU A 90 16.32 -7.84 -9.57
CA LEU A 90 15.96 -8.39 -8.27
C LEU A 90 14.83 -7.58 -7.63
N GLY A 91 14.89 -6.25 -7.72
CA GLY A 91 13.85 -5.35 -7.24
C GLY A 91 12.50 -5.60 -7.92
N ILE A 92 12.48 -5.79 -9.24
CA ILE A 92 11.26 -6.14 -9.99
C ILE A 92 10.68 -7.47 -9.50
N ILE A 93 11.51 -8.47 -9.27
CA ILE A 93 11.07 -9.80 -8.81
C ILE A 93 10.47 -9.70 -7.41
N ILE A 94 11.17 -9.05 -6.47
CA ILE A 94 10.69 -8.85 -5.09
C ILE A 94 9.37 -8.06 -5.11
N TRP A 95 9.32 -6.95 -5.85
CA TRP A 95 8.11 -6.16 -6.03
C TRP A 95 6.97 -6.98 -6.60
N GLY A 96 7.23 -7.81 -7.62
CA GLY A 96 6.23 -8.66 -8.25
C GLY A 96 5.66 -9.72 -7.31
N ILE A 97 6.52 -10.33 -6.49
CA ILE A 97 6.09 -11.27 -5.44
C ILE A 97 5.19 -10.54 -4.44
N GLY A 98 5.63 -9.41 -3.90
CA GLY A 98 4.82 -8.61 -2.97
C GLY A 98 3.47 -8.22 -3.56
N PHE A 99 3.48 -7.71 -4.79
CA PHE A 99 2.26 -7.32 -5.51
C PHE A 99 1.29 -8.50 -5.72
N ILE A 100 1.77 -9.70 -6.05
CA ILE A 100 0.94 -10.90 -6.20
C ILE A 100 0.33 -11.33 -4.87
N PHE A 101 1.12 -11.33 -3.79
CA PHE A 101 0.63 -11.69 -2.47
C PHE A 101 -0.44 -10.71 -1.97
N GLU A 102 -0.21 -9.42 -2.17
CA GLU A 102 -1.12 -8.35 -1.79
C GLU A 102 -2.40 -8.37 -2.64
N ALA A 103 -2.28 -8.18 -3.96
CA ALA A 103 -3.42 -8.11 -4.85
C ALA A 103 -4.19 -9.45 -4.92
N GLY A 104 -3.47 -10.58 -4.95
CA GLY A 104 -4.06 -11.91 -4.97
C GLY A 104 -4.75 -12.24 -3.65
N GLY A 105 -4.14 -11.88 -2.51
CA GLY A 105 -4.69 -12.08 -1.17
C GLY A 105 -6.00 -11.31 -0.99
N ASP A 106 -6.00 -10.02 -1.36
CA ASP A 106 -7.17 -9.15 -1.29
C ASP A 106 -8.29 -9.62 -2.23
N TRP A 107 -7.96 -10.04 -3.45
CA TRP A 107 -8.94 -10.58 -4.40
C TRP A 107 -9.58 -11.87 -3.89
N GLN A 108 -8.78 -12.82 -3.38
CA GLN A 108 -9.28 -14.06 -2.79
C GLN A 108 -10.21 -13.78 -1.61
N LEU A 109 -9.84 -12.84 -0.73
CA LEU A 109 -10.65 -12.46 0.42
C LEU A 109 -11.96 -11.78 0.01
N SER A 110 -11.91 -10.85 -0.95
CA SER A 110 -13.09 -10.15 -1.45
C SER A 110 -14.09 -11.13 -2.07
N ARG A 111 -13.62 -12.04 -2.92
CA ARG A 111 -14.45 -13.09 -3.53
C ARG A 111 -15.02 -14.04 -2.49
N PHE A 112 -14.25 -14.43 -1.48
CA PHE A 112 -14.71 -15.31 -0.42
C PHE A 112 -15.83 -14.66 0.40
N ARG A 113 -15.67 -13.38 0.77
CA ARG A 113 -16.67 -12.62 1.54
C ARG A 113 -17.93 -12.29 0.75
N ALA A 114 -17.85 -12.18 -0.57
CA ALA A 114 -19.00 -11.92 -1.43
C ALA A 114 -20.01 -13.08 -1.46
N ASN A 115 -19.58 -14.32 -1.13
CA ASN A 115 -20.49 -15.46 -1.03
C ASN A 115 -21.12 -15.53 0.38
N PRO A 116 -22.45 -15.39 0.52
CA PRO A 116 -23.15 -15.50 1.80
C PRO A 116 -22.93 -16.84 2.54
N ASP A 117 -22.71 -17.93 1.80
CA ASP A 117 -22.49 -19.27 2.37
C ASP A 117 -21.15 -19.39 3.12
N ASN A 118 -20.27 -18.42 2.94
CA ASN A 118 -18.98 -18.33 3.60
C ASN A 118 -19.02 -17.54 4.91
N LYS A 119 -20.18 -17.00 5.31
CA LYS A 119 -20.31 -16.31 6.61
C LYS A 119 -19.92 -17.26 7.76
N GLY A 120 -19.00 -16.79 8.61
CA GLY A 120 -18.47 -17.56 9.74
C GLY A 120 -17.41 -18.62 9.38
N LYS A 121 -17.08 -18.79 8.10
CA LYS A 121 -16.03 -19.72 7.66
C LYS A 121 -14.69 -19.01 7.49
N LEU A 122 -13.60 -19.77 7.64
CA LEU A 122 -12.24 -19.28 7.41
C LEU A 122 -11.80 -19.59 5.97
N LEU A 123 -11.21 -18.60 5.32
CA LEU A 123 -10.54 -18.79 4.03
C LEU A 123 -9.19 -19.48 4.27
N ASN A 124 -9.07 -20.74 3.83
CA ASN A 124 -7.87 -21.58 4.04
C ASN A 124 -7.27 -22.12 2.72
N THR A 125 -7.68 -21.53 1.58
CA THR A 125 -7.25 -21.93 0.23
C THR A 125 -6.44 -20.83 -0.43
N GLY A 126 -5.62 -21.18 -1.44
CA GLY A 126 -4.81 -20.19 -2.16
C GLY A 126 -3.68 -19.63 -1.29
N LEU A 127 -3.48 -18.31 -1.34
CA LEU A 127 -2.41 -17.65 -0.58
C LEU A 127 -2.66 -17.71 0.93
N TRP A 128 -3.93 -17.76 1.34
CA TRP A 128 -4.37 -17.86 2.73
C TRP A 128 -4.05 -19.20 3.40
N ARG A 129 -3.65 -20.22 2.62
CA ARG A 129 -3.13 -21.47 3.17
C ARG A 129 -1.72 -21.31 3.77
N TYR A 130 -0.91 -20.42 3.20
CA TYR A 130 0.51 -20.28 3.55
C TYR A 130 0.72 -19.27 4.68
N THR A 131 -0.15 -18.28 4.80
CA THR A 131 -0.10 -17.28 5.86
C THR A 131 -1.50 -16.80 6.22
N ARG A 132 -1.68 -16.40 7.49
CA ARG A 132 -2.95 -15.83 7.99
C ARG A 132 -3.26 -14.46 7.37
N HIS A 133 -2.24 -13.78 6.84
CA HIS A 133 -2.32 -12.42 6.35
C HIS A 133 -1.46 -12.26 5.08
N PRO A 134 -1.83 -12.92 3.97
CA PRO A 134 -1.04 -12.88 2.73
C PRO A 134 -0.97 -11.47 2.14
N ASN A 135 -1.99 -10.66 2.39
CA ASN A 135 -1.99 -9.27 1.95
C ASN A 135 -0.99 -8.40 2.70
N TYR A 136 -0.85 -8.57 4.02
CA TYR A 136 0.19 -7.86 4.79
C TYR A 136 1.61 -8.33 4.46
N PHE A 137 1.77 -9.58 4.01
CA PHE A 137 3.08 -10.09 3.60
C PHE A 137 3.59 -9.37 2.34
N GLY A 138 2.71 -8.97 1.44
CA GLY A 138 3.11 -8.20 0.26
C GLY A 138 3.40 -6.72 0.54
N ASP A 139 2.95 -6.21 1.68
CA ASP A 139 3.12 -4.82 2.13
C ASP A 139 4.35 -4.63 3.04
N ALA A 140 5.01 -5.74 3.45
CA ALA A 140 6.17 -5.78 4.34
C ALA A 140 7.49 -5.96 3.57
#